data_AF-A0A2T3B6M6-F1
#
_entry.id   AF-A0A2T3B6M6-F1
#
_cell.length_a   1.000
_cell.length_b   1.000
_cell.length_c   1.000
_cell.angle_alpha   90.00
_cell.angle_beta   90.00
_cell.angle_gamma   90.00
#
_symmetry.space_group_name_H-M   'P 1'
#
loop_
_entity.id
_entity.type
_entity.pdbx_description
1 polymer ?
#
loop_
_entity_poly.entity_id
_entity_poly.type
_entity_poly.pdbx_seq_one_letter_code
_entity_poly.pdbx_strand_id
1 'polypeptide(L)' 'MGQGFSGPNAFKWLGFTPKATAVLQADPFLFTALILVLLGCTSLVLLAVYIHFVTNKVYKKPKPVKGAVKGAKK' A
#
# COMPACT_ATOMS: atom_id res chain seq x y z
N MET A 1 31.96 1.98 -0.80
CA MET A 1 30.50 2.17 -0.78
C MET A 1 29.85 0.80 -0.99
N GLY A 2 29.07 0.34 0.00
CA GLY A 2 28.15 -0.81 0.02
C GLY A 2 28.42 -2.05 -0.85
N GLN A 3 29.16 -3.02 -0.32
CA GLN A 3 29.36 -4.38 -0.85
C GLN A 3 28.13 -5.30 -0.62
N GLY A 4 26.92 -4.74 -0.60
CA GLY A 4 25.68 -5.44 -0.19
C GLY A 4 24.83 -6.00 -1.34
N PHE A 5 25.06 -5.52 -2.57
CA PHE A 5 24.26 -5.90 -3.76
C PHE A 5 25.10 -6.60 -4.84
N SER A 6 26.38 -6.87 -4.60
CA SER A 6 27.28 -7.48 -5.56
C SER A 6 27.40 -8.99 -5.35
N GLY A 7 27.08 -9.77 -6.39
CA GLY A 7 27.28 -11.23 -6.41
C GLY A 7 26.33 -11.95 -7.38
N PRO A 8 26.71 -13.10 -7.97
CA PRO A 8 25.90 -13.79 -8.99
C PRO A 8 24.48 -14.21 -8.55
N ASN A 9 24.23 -14.22 -7.23
CA ASN A 9 22.95 -14.61 -6.63
C ASN A 9 22.25 -13.45 -5.88
N ALA A 10 22.69 -12.19 -6.05
CA ALA A 10 21.98 -11.06 -5.47
C ALA A 10 20.53 -11.08 -6.01
N PHE A 11 19.54 -10.93 -5.12
CA PHE A 11 18.11 -10.96 -5.46
C PHE A 11 17.53 -12.29 -5.97
N LYS A 12 18.24 -13.42 -5.86
CA LYS A 12 17.69 -14.74 -6.27
C LYS A 12 16.39 -15.11 -5.55
N TRP A 13 16.22 -14.65 -4.31
CA TRP A 13 15.00 -14.81 -3.50
C TRP A 13 13.82 -13.94 -3.98
N LEU A 14 14.09 -12.89 -4.76
CA LEU A 14 13.06 -12.05 -5.38
C LEU A 14 12.59 -12.58 -6.74
N GLY A 15 13.20 -13.66 -7.25
CA GLY A 15 12.79 -14.31 -8.50
C GLY A 15 12.98 -13.44 -9.75
N PHE A 16 13.88 -12.45 -9.72
CA PHE A 16 14.11 -11.57 -10.86
C PHE A 16 14.80 -12.28 -12.02
N THR A 17 14.53 -11.80 -13.24
CA THR A 17 15.28 -12.26 -14.42
C THR A 17 16.76 -11.89 -14.29
N PRO A 18 17.68 -12.61 -14.95
CA PRO A 18 19.11 -12.27 -14.91
C PRO A 18 19.40 -10.86 -15.41
N LYS A 19 18.64 -10.37 -16.39
CA LYS A 19 18.74 -9.00 -16.91
C LYS A 19 18.34 -7.95 -15.87
N ALA A 20 17.23 -8.16 -15.17
CA ALA A 20 16.78 -7.25 -14.11
C ALA A 20 17.77 -7.23 -12.94
N THR A 21 18.31 -8.39 -12.57
CA THR A 21 19.37 -8.51 -11.56
C THR A 21 20.59 -7.70 -11.97
N ALA A 22 21.08 -7.84 -13.21
CA ALA A 22 22.23 -7.09 -13.70
C ALA A 22 22.04 -5.56 -13.65
N VAL A 23 20.84 -5.06 -13.97
CA VAL A 23 20.51 -3.63 -13.90
C VAL A 23 20.53 -3.11 -12.46
N LEU A 24 19.95 -3.86 -11.53
CA LEU A 24 19.95 -3.51 -10.10
C LEU A 24 21.33 -3.62 -9.45
N GLN A 25 22.21 -4.45 -10.00
CA GLN A 25 23.60 -4.57 -9.57
C GLN A 25 24.50 -3.47 -10.10
N ALA A 26 24.22 -2.97 -11.31
CA ALA A 26 24.96 -1.88 -11.92
C ALA A 26 24.76 -0.56 -11.17
N ASP A 27 23.55 -0.34 -10.65
CA ASP A 27 23.24 0.82 -9.80
C ASP A 27 22.49 0.38 -8.52
N PRO A 28 23.20 0.24 -7.38
CA PRO A 28 22.57 -0.16 -6.13
C PRO A 28 21.57 0.88 -5.60
N PHE A 29 21.66 2.14 -6.03
CA PHE A 29 20.70 3.18 -5.63
C PHE A 29 19.33 2.94 -6.27
N LEU A 30 19.30 2.35 -7.47
CA LEU A 30 18.06 2.06 -8.20
C LEU A 30 17.15 1.10 -7.42
N PHE A 31 17.71 0.06 -6.79
CA PHE A 31 16.93 -0.86 -5.97
C PHE A 31 16.34 -0.18 -4.73
N THR A 32 17.13 0.70 -4.10
CA THR A 32 16.69 1.47 -2.93
C THR A 32 15.56 2.43 -3.30
N ALA A 33 15.71 3.15 -4.42
CA ALA A 33 14.68 4.05 -4.94
C ALA A 33 13.39 3.31 -5.27
N LEU A 34 13.47 2.13 -5.89
CA LEU A 34 12.31 1.29 -6.20
C LEU A 34 11.53 0.92 -4.92
N ILE A 35 12.22 0.48 -3.87
CA ILE A 35 11.58 0.13 -2.59
C ILE A 35 10.91 1.37 -1.96
N LEU A 36 11.61 2.51 -1.92
CA LEU A 36 11.06 3.74 -1.35
C LEU A 36 9.81 4.22 -2.06
N VAL A 37 9.77 4.13 -3.41
CA VAL A 37 8.58 4.47 -4.19
C VAL A 37 7.42 3.53 -3.87
N LEU A 38 7.66 2.22 -3.79
CA LEU A 38 6.61 1.25 -3.44
C LEU A 38 6.05 1.49 -2.03
N LEU A 39 6.90 1.79 -1.05
CA LEU A 39 6.47 2.15 0.31
C LEU A 39 5.69 3.47 0.31
N GLY A 40 6.13 4.47 -0.46
CA GLY A 40 5.43 5.74 -0.64
C GLY A 40 4.02 5.54 -1.22
N CYS A 41 3.89 4.81 -2.33
CA CYS A 41 2.60 4.49 -2.93
C CYS A 41 1.70 3.69 -1.98
N THR A 42 2.25 2.70 -1.29
CA THR A 42 1.48 1.88 -0.33
C THR A 42 0.97 2.72 0.84
N SER A 43 1.81 3.60 1.38
CA SER A 43 1.40 4.48 2.49
C SER A 43 0.30 5.46 2.08
N LEU A 44 0.36 6.01 0.86
CA LEU A 44 -0.70 6.85 0.30
C LEU A 44 -2.03 6.09 0.15
N VAL A 45 -1.99 4.85 -0.34
CA VAL A 45 -3.19 4.01 -0.45
C VAL A 45 -3.78 3.72 0.92
N LEU A 46 -2.95 3.35 1.91
CA LEU A 46 -3.41 3.11 3.28
C LEU A 46 -4.02 4.36 3.91
N LEU A 47 -3.42 5.52 3.71
CA LEU A 47 -3.95 6.80 4.17
C LEU A 47 -5.30 7.11 3.52
N ALA A 48 -5.44 6.90 2.21
CA ALA A 48 -6.70 7.10 1.50
C ALA A 48 -7.81 6.17 2.02
N VAL A 49 -7.50 4.89 2.25
CA VAL A 49 -8.43 3.92 2.84
C VAL A 49 -8.82 4.32 4.26
N TYR A 50 -7.87 4.78 5.07
CA TYR A 50 -8.15 5.26 6.41
C TYR A 50 -9.10 6.46 6.41
N ILE A 51 -8.83 7.47 5.57
CA ILE A 51 -9.70 8.63 5.41
C ILE A 51 -11.09 8.19 4.96
N HIS A 52 -11.18 7.27 3.98
CA HIS A 52 -12.46 6.74 3.50
C HIS A 52 -13.25 6.02 4.61
N PHE A 53 -12.58 5.23 5.45
CA PHE A 53 -13.20 4.54 6.57
C PHE A 53 -13.72 5.51 7.64
N VAL A 54 -12.93 6.51 8.02
CA VAL A 54 -13.30 7.50 9.03
C VAL A 54 -14.44 8.39 8.52
N THR A 55 -14.33 8.92 7.30
CA THR A 55 -15.37 9.76 6.70
C THR A 55 -16.69 9.00 6.54
N ASN A 56 -16.67 7.77 6.07
CA ASN A 56 -17.88 6.93 5.98
C ASN A 56 -18.54 6.66 7.34
N LYS A 57 -17.80 6.66 8.46
CA LYS A 57 -18.40 6.54 9.79
C LYS A 57 -19.18 7.78 10.19
N VAL A 58 -18.65 8.97 9.89
CA VAL A 58 -19.29 10.26 10.22
C VAL A 58 -20.60 10.44 9.46
N TYR A 59 -20.65 10.02 8.19
CA TYR A 59 -21.84 10.17 7.35
C TYR A 59 -22.82 8.98 7.40
N LYS A 60 -22.60 7.98 8.26
CA LYS A 60 -23.58 6.92 8.47
C LYS A 60 -24.81 7.51 9.16
N LYS A 61 -25.80 7.88 8.35
CA LYS A 61 -27.16 8.17 8.83
C LYS A 61 -27.60 7.00 9.73
N PRO A 62 -28.18 7.26 10.91
CA PRO A 62 -28.68 6.20 11.76
C PRO A 62 -29.59 5.32 10.91
N LYS A 63 -29.26 4.02 10.82
CA LYS A 63 -30.09 3.06 10.08
C LYS A 63 -31.50 3.15 10.66
N PRO A 64 -32.55 3.31 9.83
CA PRO A 64 -33.91 3.33 10.35
C PRO A 64 -34.14 2.02 11.11
N VAL A 65 -34.37 2.13 12.41
CA VAL A 65 -34.74 0.98 13.24
C VAL A 65 -36.07 0.49 12.68
N LYS A 66 -36.11 -0.76 12.21
CA LYS A 66 -37.32 -1.38 11.65
C LYS A 66 -38.38 -1.42 12.76
N GLY A 67 -39.24 -0.39 12.80
CA GLY A 67 -40.26 -0.21 13.85
C GLY A 67 -40.63 1.26 14.18
N ALA A 68 -39.76 2.24 13.89
CA ALA A 68 -39.97 3.62 14.34
C ALA A 68 -41.06 4.42 13.57
N VAL A 69 -41.60 3.90 12.46
CA VAL A 69 -42.57 4.62 11.61
C VAL A 69 -44.04 4.39 12.05
N LYS A 70 -44.32 3.50 13.02
CA LYS A 70 -45.71 3.16 13.39
C LYS A 70 -46.31 4.01 14.55
N GLY A 71 -45.61 5.02 15.04
CA GLY A 71 -46.02 5.79 16.23
C GLY A 71 -46.39 7.26 16.03
N ALA A 72 -46.23 7.84 14.82
CA ALA A 72 -46.42 9.28 14.59
C ALA A 72 -47.79 9.66 13.99
N LYS A 73 -48.84 8.90 14.31
CA LYS A 73 -50.24 9.29 14.09
C LYS A 73 -51.08 8.83 15.28
N LYS A 74 -51.18 9.69 16.29
CA LYS A 74 -52.39 9.80 17.10
C LYS A 74 -52.44 11.17 17.75
#